data_AF-A0A9E6DJC7-F1
#
_entry.id   AF-A0A9E6DJC7-F1
#
_cell.length_a   1.000
_cell.length_b   1.000
_cell.length_c   1.000
_cell.angle_alpha   90.00
_cell.angle_beta   90.00
_cell.angle_gamma   90.00
#
_symmetry.space_group_name_H-M   'P 1'
#
loop_
_entity.id
_entity.type
_entity.pdbx_description
1 polymer ?
#
loop_
_entity_poly.entity_id
_entity_poly.type
_entity_poly.pdbx_seq_one_letter_code
_entity_poly.pdbx_strand_id
1 'polypeptide(L)'
;MARGQALSPTEDEDELADFEIPPAVVCAACGMATCSGCALPPKSFENSGIIRTIPWERELIDAPTGLWATVELVTLEGQEFFANLPKGLVSPAFRFAFAVELLAIGSSYFLWLPMLYVLAPTFVITVASVPVFRNFAIAVLFVGWPLVAIIMVGLHWVWGVSLELGIRLQKQPADLTVGSRYGLYTCGWDLITSPFGFVVALIQRGPSGARTALSSALSIPGVATQVYLREHRGLQSQDRRAVTRVATAVTGAIVFGGGLVLIALCVIGSLVYEFYGHLAY
;
A
#
# COMPACT_ATOMS: atom_id res chain seq x y z
N MET A 1 -43.30 61.17 -13.18
CA MET A 1 -42.02 61.32 -12.43
C MET A 1 -42.21 60.68 -11.07
N ALA A 2 -41.85 59.41 -10.94
CA ALA A 2 -41.87 58.68 -9.66
C ALA A 2 -40.42 58.47 -9.24
N ARG A 3 -40.05 59.04 -8.09
CA ARG A 3 -38.71 58.97 -7.51
C ARG A 3 -38.66 57.71 -6.64
N GLY A 4 -38.00 56.67 -7.13
CA GLY A 4 -37.81 55.43 -6.38
C GLY A 4 -36.97 55.67 -5.14
N GLN A 5 -37.50 55.31 -3.97
CA GLN A 5 -36.75 55.22 -2.72
C GLN A 5 -35.81 54.01 -2.81
N ALA A 6 -34.50 54.25 -2.73
CA ALA A 6 -33.51 53.22 -2.54
C ALA A 6 -33.64 52.66 -1.12
N LEU A 7 -33.82 51.35 -1.01
CA LEU A 7 -33.75 50.59 0.24
C LEU A 7 -32.30 50.65 0.74
N SER A 8 -32.10 51.05 2.00
CA SER A 8 -30.77 51.00 2.62
C SER A 8 -30.40 49.54 2.92
N PRO A 9 -29.12 49.16 2.76
CA PRO A 9 -28.63 47.84 3.16
C PRO A 9 -28.93 47.63 4.65
N THR A 10 -29.51 46.49 5.00
CA THR A 10 -29.68 46.02 6.38
C THR A 10 -28.34 45.58 6.92
N GLU A 11 -28.03 45.98 8.16
CA GLU A 11 -26.73 45.86 8.86
C GLU A 11 -26.23 44.42 9.11
N ASP A 12 -26.85 43.40 8.49
CA ASP A 12 -26.52 41.98 8.69
C ASP A 12 -25.51 41.42 7.66
N GLU A 13 -25.07 42.19 6.66
CA GLU A 13 -24.08 41.73 5.66
C GLU A 13 -22.61 41.91 6.10
N ASP A 14 -22.34 42.69 7.15
CA ASP A 14 -20.97 43.01 7.59
C ASP A 14 -20.32 41.93 8.49
N GLU A 15 -21.08 41.00 9.08
CA GLU A 15 -20.51 39.93 9.93
C GLU A 15 -19.83 38.79 9.14
N LEU A 16 -20.03 38.69 7.83
CA LEU A 16 -19.38 37.67 6.98
C LEU A 16 -18.12 38.19 6.27
N ALA A 17 -17.83 39.49 6.35
CA ALA A 17 -16.68 40.11 5.66
C ALA A 17 -15.33 39.90 6.38
N ASP A 18 -15.34 39.48 7.65
CA ASP A 18 -14.13 39.31 8.47
C ASP A 18 -13.55 37.88 8.45
N PHE A 19 -14.12 36.96 7.66
CA PHE A 19 -13.46 35.68 7.38
C PHE A 19 -12.45 35.85 6.24
N GLU A 20 -11.30 36.44 6.56
CA GLU A 20 -10.14 36.51 5.67
C GLU A 20 -9.63 35.07 5.44
N ILE A 21 -10.13 34.41 4.39
CA ILE A 21 -9.67 33.06 4.00
C ILE A 21 -8.23 33.20 3.53
N PRO A 22 -7.23 32.61 4.22
CA PRO A 22 -5.85 32.74 3.81
C PRO A 22 -5.68 32.18 2.40
N PRO A 23 -4.89 32.84 1.53
CA PRO A 23 -4.68 32.37 0.17
C PRO A 23 -4.13 30.94 0.21
N ALA A 24 -4.71 30.05 -0.60
CA ALA A 24 -4.20 28.69 -0.76
C ALA A 24 -2.81 28.77 -1.41
N VAL A 25 -1.76 28.63 -0.60
CA VAL A 25 -0.37 28.61 -1.08
C VAL A 25 -0.04 27.19 -1.54
N VAL A 26 0.12 27.01 -2.84
CA VAL A 26 0.61 25.75 -3.44
C VAL A 26 2.09 25.88 -3.82
N CYS A 27 2.88 24.81 -3.74
CA CYS A 27 4.25 24.86 -4.26
C CYS A 27 4.23 25.14 -5.76
N ALA A 28 4.91 26.21 -6.19
CA ALA A 28 5.01 26.57 -7.60
C ALA A 28 5.68 25.48 -8.49
N ALA A 29 6.42 24.53 -7.88
CA ALA A 29 7.12 23.47 -8.61
C ALA A 29 6.39 22.11 -8.64
N CYS A 30 5.67 21.72 -7.58
CA CYS A 30 4.94 20.43 -7.56
C CYS A 30 3.42 20.57 -7.47
N GLY A 31 2.88 21.78 -7.28
CA GLY A 31 1.44 22.04 -7.21
C GLY A 31 0.74 21.61 -5.92
N MET A 32 1.45 21.03 -4.94
CA MET A 32 0.84 20.55 -3.69
C MET A 32 0.72 21.67 -2.65
N ALA A 33 -0.43 21.77 -1.99
CA ALA A 33 -0.71 22.72 -0.90
C ALA A 33 0.04 22.39 0.41
N THR A 34 0.48 21.13 0.56
CA THR A 34 1.20 20.62 1.74
C THR A 34 2.69 20.41 1.47
N CYS A 35 3.23 21.03 0.42
CA CYS A 35 4.61 20.83 0.04
C CYS A 35 5.58 21.40 1.10
N SER A 36 6.43 20.54 1.67
CA SER A 36 7.50 20.90 2.60
C SER A 36 8.77 21.46 1.93
N GLY A 37 8.77 21.59 0.59
CA GLY A 37 9.90 22.04 -0.23
C GLY A 37 10.08 21.17 -1.47
N CYS A 38 9.92 21.75 -2.66
CA CYS A 38 10.11 21.07 -3.94
C CYS A 38 11.59 20.91 -4.36
N ALA A 39 12.50 21.52 -3.61
CA ALA A 39 13.92 21.21 -3.70
C ALA A 39 14.19 20.08 -2.70
N LEU A 40 14.74 18.96 -3.19
CA LEU A 40 15.33 17.92 -2.35
C LEU A 40 16.09 18.61 -1.22
N PRO A 41 15.72 18.39 0.05
CA PRO A 41 16.48 18.97 1.12
C PRO A 41 17.95 18.55 0.97
N PRO A 42 18.91 19.44 1.28
CA PRO A 42 20.31 19.03 1.33
C PRO A 42 20.42 17.78 2.21
N LYS A 43 21.21 16.80 1.76
CA LYS A 43 21.41 15.45 2.32
C LYS A 43 21.83 15.39 3.81
N SER A 44 21.72 16.46 4.57
CA SER A 44 22.25 16.64 5.92
C SER A 44 21.16 16.83 6.98
N PHE A 45 20.01 16.16 6.87
CA PHE A 45 19.09 16.04 8.01
C PHE A 45 19.62 15.11 9.13
N GLU A 46 20.69 14.36 8.85
CA GLU A 46 21.35 13.42 9.77
C GLU A 46 21.80 14.05 11.11
N ASN A 47 22.02 15.37 11.16
CA ASN A 47 22.52 16.06 12.36
C ASN A 47 21.46 16.88 13.13
N SER A 48 20.21 16.92 12.68
CA SER A 48 19.20 17.81 13.28
C SER A 48 18.42 17.18 14.46
N GLY A 49 18.61 15.90 14.76
CA GLY A 49 17.82 15.20 15.79
C GLY A 49 16.31 15.14 15.48
N ILE A 50 15.89 15.54 14.28
CA ILE A 50 14.51 15.48 13.83
C ILE A 50 14.19 14.02 13.55
N ILE A 51 13.40 13.43 14.46
CA ILE A 51 12.82 12.10 14.27
C ILE A 51 11.99 12.16 12.99
N ARG A 52 12.38 11.41 11.95
CA ARG A 52 11.63 11.30 10.69
C ARG A 52 10.26 10.69 11.00
N THR A 53 9.24 11.53 11.16
CA THR A 53 7.88 11.07 11.46
C THR A 53 7.24 10.49 10.21
N ILE A 54 6.71 9.28 10.30
CA ILE A 54 5.99 8.64 9.20
C ILE A 54 4.64 9.34 9.03
N PRO A 55 4.29 9.87 7.84
CA PRO A 55 3.06 10.67 7.66
C PRO A 55 1.80 9.97 8.14
N TRP A 56 1.66 8.66 7.90
CA TRP A 56 0.52 7.84 8.36
C TRP A 56 0.39 7.73 9.88
N GLU A 57 1.48 7.91 10.63
CA GLU A 57 1.48 7.84 12.09
C GLU A 57 1.16 9.19 12.74
N ARG A 58 0.96 10.27 11.96
CA ARG A 58 0.70 11.62 12.49
C ARG A 58 -0.81 11.84 12.69
N GLU A 59 -1.19 12.24 13.89
CA GLU A 59 -2.60 12.51 14.25
C GLU A 59 -3.19 13.75 13.54
N LEU A 60 -2.34 14.70 13.13
CA LEU A 60 -2.75 15.98 12.55
C LEU A 60 -2.96 15.93 11.02
N ILE A 61 -2.66 14.80 10.36
CA ILE A 61 -2.83 14.63 8.92
C ILE A 61 -4.05 13.73 8.70
N ASP A 62 -4.92 14.10 7.76
CA ASP A 62 -6.04 13.25 7.37
C ASP A 62 -5.55 11.90 6.83
N ALA A 63 -6.29 10.84 7.12
CA ALA A 63 -5.85 9.48 6.81
C ALA A 63 -5.52 9.26 5.31
N PRO A 64 -6.31 9.75 4.33
CA PRO A 64 -5.97 9.61 2.91
C PRO A 64 -4.65 10.30 2.53
N THR A 65 -4.44 11.55 2.97
CA THR A 65 -3.19 12.28 2.71
C THR A 65 -2.00 11.60 3.39
N GLY A 66 -2.16 11.17 4.65
CA GLY A 66 -1.13 10.44 5.39
C GLY A 66 -0.79 9.08 4.76
N LEU A 67 -1.79 8.37 4.24
CA LEU A 67 -1.63 7.10 3.53
C LEU A 67 -0.78 7.31 2.27
N TRP A 68 -1.20 8.24 1.42
CA TRP A 68 -0.56 8.49 0.15
C TRP A 68 0.85 9.07 0.32
N ALA A 69 1.04 10.02 1.23
CA ALA A 69 2.36 10.56 1.55
C ALA A 69 3.32 9.47 2.06
N THR A 70 2.84 8.53 2.88
CA THR A 70 3.65 7.37 3.29
C THR A 70 3.97 6.45 2.12
N VAL A 71 2.99 6.15 1.25
CA VAL A 71 3.18 5.34 0.04
C VAL A 71 4.26 5.92 -0.87
N GLU A 72 4.24 7.23 -1.09
CA GLU A 72 5.27 7.93 -1.86
C GLU A 72 6.63 7.87 -1.17
N LEU A 73 6.68 8.12 0.13
CA LEU A 73 7.91 8.09 0.92
C LEU A 73 8.60 6.72 0.87
N VAL A 74 7.85 5.62 1.07
CA VAL A 74 8.42 4.26 1.07
C VAL A 74 8.80 3.77 -0.32
N THR A 75 8.24 4.36 -1.38
CA THR A 75 8.46 3.92 -2.76
C THR A 75 9.51 4.76 -3.48
N LEU A 76 9.37 6.09 -3.43
CA LEU A 76 10.25 7.02 -4.13
C LEU A 76 11.53 7.30 -3.34
N GLU A 77 11.41 7.36 -2.01
CA GLU A 77 12.52 7.60 -1.08
C GLU A 77 12.85 6.36 -0.23
N GLY A 78 12.44 5.18 -0.69
CA GLY A 78 12.55 3.93 0.09
C GLY A 78 13.96 3.67 0.62
N GLN A 79 15.01 4.05 -0.12
CA GLN A 79 16.39 3.89 0.36
C GLN A 79 16.62 4.66 1.66
N GLU A 80 16.36 5.97 1.67
CA GLU A 80 16.56 6.81 2.85
C GLU A 80 15.59 6.43 3.97
N PHE A 81 14.34 6.12 3.61
CA PHE A 81 13.32 5.70 4.56
C PHE A 81 13.71 4.42 5.31
N PHE A 82 14.14 3.38 4.60
CA PHE A 82 14.47 2.09 5.23
C PHE A 82 15.88 2.06 5.85
N ALA A 83 16.80 2.95 5.43
CA ALA A 83 18.06 3.17 6.14
C ALA A 83 17.81 3.72 7.56
N ASN A 84 16.85 4.64 7.68
CA ASN A 84 16.58 5.39 8.90
C ASN A 84 15.20 5.07 9.50
N LEU A 85 14.73 3.82 9.36
CA LEU A 85 13.39 3.44 9.79
C LEU A 85 13.22 3.68 11.31
N PRO A 86 12.33 4.59 11.75
CA PRO A 86 12.19 4.89 13.16
C PRO A 86 11.57 3.70 13.92
N LYS A 87 12.06 3.49 15.14
CA LYS A 87 11.39 2.60 16.11
C LYS A 87 10.01 3.16 16.43
N GLY A 88 9.05 2.28 16.66
CA GLY A 88 7.67 2.67 16.96
C GLY A 88 6.78 1.46 17.20
N LEU A 89 5.50 1.71 17.42
CA LEU A 89 4.50 0.66 17.59
C LEU A 89 4.27 -0.08 16.27
N VAL A 90 3.99 -1.39 16.31
CA VAL A 90 3.70 -2.15 15.07
C VAL A 90 2.26 -1.90 14.60
N SER A 91 1.34 -1.52 15.49
CA SER A 91 -0.08 -1.35 15.17
C SER A 91 -0.36 -0.30 14.06
N PRO A 92 0.25 0.90 14.07
CA PRO A 92 0.09 1.85 12.97
C PRO A 92 0.56 1.29 11.62
N ALA A 93 1.70 0.56 11.60
CA ALA A 93 2.23 -0.07 10.40
C ALA A 93 1.29 -1.17 9.87
N PHE A 94 0.63 -1.94 10.74
CA PHE A 94 -0.39 -2.91 10.33
C PHE A 94 -1.61 -2.23 9.69
N ARG A 95 -2.10 -1.13 10.27
CA ARG A 95 -3.22 -0.38 9.70
C ARG A 95 -2.86 0.21 8.34
N PHE A 96 -1.63 0.70 8.19
CA PHE A 96 -1.09 1.16 6.92
C PHE A 96 -1.10 0.03 5.89
N ALA A 97 -0.41 -1.07 6.19
CA ALA A 97 -0.29 -2.22 5.32
C ALA A 97 -1.67 -2.74 4.87
N PHE A 98 -2.60 -2.89 5.81
CA PHE A 98 -3.95 -3.34 5.50
C PHE A 98 -4.71 -2.38 4.57
N ALA A 99 -4.66 -1.07 4.83
CA ALA A 99 -5.31 -0.08 3.96
C ALA A 99 -4.73 -0.09 2.54
N VAL A 100 -3.41 -0.13 2.43
CA VAL A 100 -2.67 -0.18 1.16
C VAL A 100 -3.00 -1.45 0.38
N GLU A 101 -2.92 -2.62 1.01
CA GLU A 101 -3.20 -3.92 0.37
C GLU A 101 -4.66 -4.06 -0.05
N LEU A 102 -5.59 -3.61 0.80
CA LEU A 102 -7.01 -3.62 0.47
C LEU A 102 -7.27 -2.80 -0.81
N LEU A 103 -6.68 -1.62 -0.94
CA LEU A 103 -6.78 -0.79 -2.15
C LEU A 103 -6.05 -1.41 -3.35
N ALA A 104 -4.85 -1.94 -3.15
CA ALA A 104 -4.04 -2.52 -4.22
C ALA A 104 -4.73 -3.75 -4.85
N ILE A 105 -5.16 -4.68 -4.01
CA ILE A 105 -5.88 -5.89 -4.44
C ILE A 105 -7.26 -5.51 -4.95
N GLY A 106 -7.98 -4.63 -4.26
CA GLY A 106 -9.32 -4.22 -4.65
C GLY A 106 -9.34 -3.61 -6.04
N SER A 107 -8.42 -2.69 -6.32
CA SER A 107 -8.29 -2.08 -7.64
C SER A 107 -7.94 -3.07 -8.74
N SER A 108 -7.14 -4.09 -8.42
CA SER A 108 -6.85 -5.20 -9.35
C SER A 108 -8.11 -6.02 -9.62
N TYR A 109 -8.89 -6.38 -8.60
CA TYR A 109 -10.18 -7.08 -8.76
C TYR A 109 -11.15 -6.29 -9.65
N PHE A 110 -11.33 -5.00 -9.36
CA PHE A 110 -12.24 -4.13 -10.13
C PHE A 110 -11.78 -3.91 -11.57
N LEU A 111 -10.48 -3.97 -11.86
CA LEU A 111 -9.98 -3.93 -13.23
C LEU A 111 -10.28 -5.24 -13.98
N TRP A 112 -10.13 -6.39 -13.31
CA TRP A 112 -10.36 -7.70 -13.92
C TRP A 112 -11.83 -8.01 -14.20
N LEU A 113 -12.78 -7.50 -13.41
CA LEU A 113 -14.21 -7.73 -13.61
C LEU A 113 -14.74 -7.32 -15.01
N PRO A 114 -14.55 -6.07 -15.48
CA PRO A 114 -14.97 -5.68 -16.83
C PRO A 114 -14.17 -6.43 -17.91
N MET A 115 -12.88 -6.70 -17.68
CA MET A 115 -12.07 -7.47 -18.62
C MET A 115 -12.61 -8.91 -18.78
N LEU A 116 -13.01 -9.55 -17.68
CA LEU A 116 -13.63 -10.87 -17.69
C LEU A 116 -14.97 -10.86 -18.43
N TYR A 117 -15.77 -9.80 -18.27
CA TYR A 117 -17.01 -9.64 -19.03
C TYR A 117 -16.77 -9.50 -20.54
N VAL A 118 -15.77 -8.73 -20.94
CA VAL A 118 -15.41 -8.57 -22.36
C VAL A 118 -14.86 -9.87 -22.96
N LEU A 119 -14.00 -10.58 -22.23
CA LEU A 119 -13.33 -11.80 -22.73
C LEU A 119 -14.21 -13.05 -22.64
N ALA A 120 -15.11 -13.12 -21.66
CA ALA A 120 -15.95 -14.29 -21.39
C ALA A 120 -17.38 -13.89 -20.97
N PRO A 121 -18.15 -13.20 -21.84
CA PRO A 121 -19.46 -12.67 -21.48
C PRO A 121 -20.44 -13.77 -21.06
N THR A 122 -20.43 -14.92 -21.75
CA THR A 122 -21.28 -16.06 -21.41
C THR A 122 -20.99 -16.58 -20.01
N PHE A 123 -19.71 -16.68 -19.61
CA PHE A 123 -19.33 -17.11 -18.27
C PHE A 123 -19.88 -16.15 -17.21
N VAL A 124 -19.69 -14.83 -17.39
CA VAL A 124 -20.17 -13.83 -16.44
C VAL A 124 -21.70 -13.86 -16.34
N ILE A 125 -22.40 -13.98 -17.47
CA ILE A 125 -23.86 -14.10 -17.50
C ILE A 125 -24.30 -15.37 -16.76
N THR A 126 -23.64 -16.51 -16.96
CA THR A 126 -23.92 -17.76 -16.24
C THR A 126 -23.71 -17.59 -14.73
N VAL A 127 -22.58 -17.02 -14.31
CA VAL A 127 -22.28 -16.77 -12.90
C VAL A 127 -23.33 -15.84 -12.27
N ALA A 128 -23.76 -14.80 -12.98
CA ALA A 128 -24.76 -13.85 -12.49
C ALA A 128 -26.19 -14.44 -12.45
N SER A 129 -26.52 -15.33 -13.39
CA SER A 129 -27.87 -15.87 -13.57
C SER A 129 -28.15 -17.06 -12.64
N VAL A 130 -27.14 -17.87 -12.32
CA VAL A 130 -27.30 -19.05 -11.45
C VAL A 130 -27.13 -18.65 -9.98
N PRO A 131 -28.14 -18.81 -9.11
CA PRO A 131 -28.09 -18.31 -7.73
C PRO A 131 -26.90 -18.82 -6.91
N VAL A 132 -26.53 -20.10 -7.08
CA VAL A 132 -25.38 -20.70 -6.39
C VAL A 132 -24.08 -20.00 -6.80
N PHE A 133 -23.84 -19.81 -8.10
CA PHE A 133 -22.64 -19.13 -8.59
C PHE A 133 -22.63 -17.65 -8.25
N ARG A 134 -23.78 -16.98 -8.28
CA ARG A 134 -23.91 -15.58 -7.88
C ARG A 134 -23.55 -15.39 -6.42
N ASN A 135 -24.10 -16.22 -5.52
CA ASN A 135 -23.81 -16.15 -4.09
C ASN A 135 -22.33 -16.45 -3.82
N PHE A 136 -21.75 -17.43 -4.53
CA PHE A 136 -20.31 -17.70 -4.45
C PHE A 136 -19.48 -16.50 -4.92
N ALA A 137 -19.81 -15.90 -6.07
CA ALA A 137 -19.12 -14.72 -6.59
C ALA A 137 -19.21 -13.52 -5.62
N ILE A 138 -20.37 -13.30 -5.00
CA ILE A 138 -20.55 -12.29 -3.94
C ILE A 138 -19.66 -12.63 -2.74
N ALA A 139 -19.62 -13.88 -2.30
CA ALA A 139 -18.75 -14.29 -1.19
C ALA A 139 -17.26 -14.08 -1.53
N VAL A 140 -16.83 -14.43 -2.74
CA VAL A 140 -15.45 -14.16 -3.21
C VAL A 140 -15.17 -12.65 -3.20
N LEU A 141 -16.11 -11.82 -3.64
CA LEU A 141 -15.94 -10.38 -3.70
C LEU A 141 -15.88 -9.72 -2.31
N PHE A 142 -16.73 -10.12 -1.37
CA PHE A 142 -16.83 -9.45 -0.06
C PHE A 142 -16.02 -10.13 1.05
N VAL A 143 -15.76 -11.43 0.95
CA VAL A 143 -14.97 -12.19 1.92
C VAL A 143 -13.60 -12.52 1.36
N GLY A 144 -13.54 -12.98 0.11
CA GLY A 144 -12.29 -13.34 -0.55
C GLY A 144 -11.34 -12.15 -0.68
N TRP A 145 -11.83 -10.98 -1.12
CA TRP A 145 -10.98 -9.79 -1.27
C TRP A 145 -10.30 -9.35 0.06
N PRO A 146 -11.03 -9.10 1.17
CA PRO A 146 -10.37 -8.79 2.44
C PRO A 146 -9.46 -9.91 2.94
N LEU A 147 -9.83 -11.18 2.72
CA LEU A 147 -9.00 -12.31 3.13
C LEU A 147 -7.66 -12.34 2.38
N VAL A 148 -7.67 -12.10 1.06
CA VAL A 148 -6.45 -12.00 0.27
C VAL A 148 -5.59 -10.82 0.74
N ALA A 149 -6.20 -9.68 1.09
CA ALA A 149 -5.47 -8.55 1.69
C ALA A 149 -4.80 -8.92 3.02
N ILE A 150 -5.50 -9.62 3.92
CA ILE A 150 -4.92 -10.12 5.17
C ILE A 150 -3.74 -11.06 4.91
N ILE A 151 -3.87 -11.98 3.94
CA ILE A 151 -2.80 -12.90 3.56
C ILE A 151 -1.58 -12.13 3.04
N MET A 152 -1.79 -11.15 2.16
CA MET A 152 -0.69 -10.32 1.61
C MET A 152 0.02 -9.52 2.71
N VAL A 153 -0.73 -8.82 3.58
CA VAL A 153 -0.15 -8.15 4.76
C VAL A 153 0.67 -9.14 5.61
N GLY A 154 0.14 -10.35 5.80
CA GLY A 154 0.82 -11.43 6.52
C GLY A 154 2.15 -11.83 5.87
N LEU A 155 2.21 -11.95 4.53
CA LEU A 155 3.44 -12.26 3.80
C LEU A 155 4.49 -11.16 3.96
N HIS A 156 4.09 -9.90 3.87
CA HIS A 156 5.00 -8.76 4.08
C HIS A 156 5.54 -8.71 5.51
N TRP A 157 4.68 -8.97 6.50
CA TRP A 157 5.08 -9.08 7.89
C TRP A 157 6.06 -10.24 8.12
N VAL A 158 5.75 -11.42 7.57
CA VAL A 158 6.61 -12.61 7.63
C VAL A 158 7.96 -12.35 6.98
N TRP A 159 8.02 -11.67 5.84
CA TRP A 159 9.28 -11.29 5.20
C TRP A 159 10.17 -10.48 6.16
N GLY A 160 9.61 -9.43 6.77
CA GLY A 160 10.31 -8.58 7.73
C GLY A 160 10.79 -9.32 8.98
N VAL A 161 9.94 -10.17 9.56
CA VAL A 161 10.30 -11.03 10.71
C VAL A 161 11.39 -12.03 10.33
N SER A 162 11.34 -12.58 9.11
CA SER A 162 12.30 -13.58 8.64
C SER A 162 13.68 -12.98 8.38
N LEU A 163 13.77 -11.69 8.04
CA LEU A 163 15.05 -10.96 8.01
C LEU A 163 15.66 -10.89 9.42
N GLU A 164 14.87 -10.54 10.44
CA GLU A 164 15.34 -10.49 11.83
C GLU A 164 15.69 -11.88 12.38
N LEU A 165 14.97 -12.93 11.97
CA LEU A 165 15.37 -14.31 12.24
C LEU A 165 16.74 -14.63 11.61
N GLY A 166 16.95 -14.25 10.35
CA GLY A 166 18.24 -14.39 9.67
C GLY A 166 19.36 -13.67 10.43
N ILE A 167 19.12 -12.43 10.90
CA ILE A 167 20.06 -11.64 11.70
C ILE A 167 20.44 -12.38 12.98
N ARG A 168 19.43 -12.90 13.69
CA ARG A 168 19.64 -13.71 14.90
C ARG A 168 20.46 -14.96 14.62
N LEU A 169 20.24 -15.63 13.49
CA LEU A 169 21.02 -16.81 13.08
C LEU A 169 22.48 -16.45 12.75
N GLN A 170 22.77 -15.20 12.35
CA GLN A 170 24.13 -14.67 12.24
C GLN A 170 24.71 -14.20 13.58
N LYS A 171 24.08 -14.55 14.71
CA LYS A 171 24.50 -14.17 16.08
C LYS A 171 24.56 -12.66 16.32
N GLN A 172 23.82 -11.88 15.53
CA GLN A 172 23.67 -10.45 15.72
C GLN A 172 22.37 -10.15 16.50
N PRO A 173 22.29 -9.04 17.25
CA PRO A 173 21.08 -8.68 17.95
C PRO A 173 19.96 -8.46 16.93
N ALA A 174 18.81 -9.09 17.14
CA ALA A 174 17.62 -8.95 16.30
C ALA A 174 16.56 -8.08 17.00
N ASP A 175 15.78 -7.33 16.23
CA ASP A 175 14.67 -6.52 16.72
C ASP A 175 13.40 -6.80 15.90
N LEU A 176 12.57 -7.73 16.39
CA LEU A 176 11.35 -8.15 15.69
C LEU A 176 10.36 -7.01 15.45
N THR A 177 10.38 -5.98 16.29
CA THR A 177 9.51 -4.81 16.13
C THR A 177 9.94 -4.01 14.91
N VAL A 178 11.25 -3.77 14.77
CA VAL A 178 11.83 -3.10 13.61
C VAL A 178 11.62 -3.92 12.33
N GLY A 179 11.89 -5.23 12.36
CA GLY A 179 11.64 -6.11 11.21
C GLY A 179 10.17 -6.15 10.80
N SER A 180 9.25 -6.19 11.77
CA SER A 180 7.80 -6.14 11.49
C SER A 180 7.41 -4.83 10.81
N ARG A 181 7.89 -3.69 11.33
CA ARG A 181 7.65 -2.37 10.73
C ARG A 181 8.22 -2.28 9.33
N TYR A 182 9.46 -2.77 9.13
CA TYR A 182 10.08 -2.85 7.81
C TYR A 182 9.15 -3.57 6.84
N GLY A 183 8.78 -4.82 7.16
CA GLY A 183 7.89 -5.64 6.35
C GLY A 183 6.56 -4.95 6.05
N LEU A 184 5.87 -4.43 7.05
CA LEU A 184 4.55 -3.81 6.86
C LEU A 184 4.59 -2.52 6.03
N TYR A 185 5.63 -1.69 6.18
CA TYR A 185 5.77 -0.48 5.35
C TYR A 185 6.13 -0.79 3.90
N THR A 186 6.68 -1.97 3.63
CA THR A 186 6.95 -2.38 2.25
C THR A 186 5.69 -2.52 1.39
N CYS A 187 4.50 -2.78 1.98
CA CYS A 187 3.25 -2.85 1.22
C CYS A 187 3.00 -1.59 0.37
N GLY A 188 3.53 -0.42 0.76
CA GLY A 188 3.27 0.84 0.07
C GLY A 188 3.60 0.82 -1.43
N TRP A 189 4.63 0.08 -1.84
CA TRP A 189 4.95 -0.03 -3.26
C TRP A 189 3.98 -0.92 -4.04
N ASP A 190 3.23 -1.82 -3.37
CA ASP A 190 2.20 -2.64 -4.02
C ASP A 190 1.01 -1.77 -4.45
N LEU A 191 0.69 -0.73 -3.69
CA LEU A 191 -0.31 0.24 -4.12
C LEU A 191 0.13 1.00 -5.37
N ILE A 192 1.39 1.44 -5.46
CA ILE A 192 1.88 2.14 -6.67
C ILE A 192 1.91 1.22 -7.90
N THR A 193 2.20 -0.08 -7.71
CA THR A 193 2.16 -1.06 -8.82
C THR A 193 0.73 -1.49 -9.19
N SER A 194 -0.26 -1.22 -8.33
CA SER A 194 -1.67 -1.51 -8.60
C SER A 194 -2.32 -0.53 -9.59
N PRO A 195 -3.46 -0.91 -10.21
CA PRO A 195 -4.20 0.00 -11.08
C PRO A 195 -4.60 1.32 -10.42
N PHE A 196 -5.03 1.29 -9.15
CA PHE A 196 -5.42 2.51 -8.43
C PHE A 196 -4.23 3.44 -8.23
N GLY A 197 -3.11 2.95 -7.70
CA GLY A 197 -1.94 3.82 -7.48
C GLY A 197 -1.36 4.33 -8.79
N PHE A 198 -1.41 3.55 -9.87
CA PHE A 198 -1.02 4.03 -11.20
C PHE A 198 -1.91 5.18 -11.68
N VAL A 199 -3.23 5.10 -11.52
CA VAL A 199 -4.16 6.18 -11.88
C VAL A 199 -3.93 7.42 -11.03
N VAL A 200 -3.74 7.27 -9.72
CA VAL A 200 -3.43 8.41 -8.84
C VAL A 200 -2.10 9.06 -9.24
N ALA A 201 -1.06 8.28 -9.52
CA ALA A 201 0.22 8.80 -9.99
C ALA A 201 0.10 9.49 -11.36
N LEU A 202 -0.75 8.98 -12.26
CA LEU A 202 -1.03 9.60 -13.56
C LEU A 202 -1.70 10.96 -13.42
N ILE A 203 -2.67 11.08 -12.50
CA ILE A 203 -3.38 12.33 -12.23
C ILE A 203 -2.43 13.36 -11.60
N GLN A 204 -1.65 12.96 -10.60
CA GLN A 204 -0.82 13.88 -9.83
C GLN A 204 0.47 14.29 -10.53
N ARG A 205 1.12 13.37 -11.26
CA ARG A 205 2.46 13.56 -11.83
C ARG A 205 2.51 13.49 -13.37
N GLY A 206 1.37 13.23 -14.00
CA GLY A 206 1.30 12.99 -15.45
C GLY A 206 1.90 11.64 -15.88
N PRO A 207 1.87 11.33 -17.20
CA PRO A 207 2.28 10.03 -17.71
C PRO A 207 3.75 9.68 -17.46
N SER A 208 4.64 10.68 -17.57
CA SER A 208 6.07 10.47 -17.31
C SER A 208 6.32 10.19 -15.83
N GLY A 209 5.69 10.96 -14.93
CA GLY A 209 5.84 10.76 -13.49
C GLY A 209 5.25 9.44 -13.02
N ALA A 210 4.11 9.00 -13.57
CA ALA A 210 3.54 7.69 -13.29
C ALA A 210 4.46 6.53 -13.71
N ARG A 211 5.10 6.62 -14.89
CA ARG A 211 6.09 5.63 -15.34
C ARG A 211 7.31 5.59 -14.43
N THR A 212 7.82 6.75 -14.01
CA THR A 212 8.93 6.82 -13.06
C THR A 212 8.54 6.21 -11.72
N ALA A 213 7.36 6.54 -11.18
CA ALA A 213 6.87 5.97 -9.92
C ALA A 213 6.74 4.44 -10.00
N LEU A 214 6.17 3.92 -11.09
CA LEU A 214 6.07 2.48 -11.33
C LEU A 214 7.45 1.81 -11.44
N SER A 215 8.37 2.41 -12.19
CA SER A 215 9.74 1.89 -12.31
C SER A 215 10.46 1.88 -10.95
N SER A 216 10.28 2.93 -10.14
CA SER A 216 10.81 2.98 -8.77
C SER A 216 10.20 1.87 -7.92
N ALA A 217 8.88 1.70 -7.94
CA ALA A 217 8.17 0.67 -7.19
C ALA A 217 8.61 -0.76 -7.53
N LEU A 218 8.94 -1.03 -8.80
CA LEU A 218 9.44 -2.34 -9.22
C LEU A 218 10.89 -2.61 -8.82
N SER A 219 11.71 -1.56 -8.71
CA SER A 219 13.14 -1.69 -8.37
C SER A 219 13.42 -1.60 -6.87
N ILE A 220 12.57 -0.92 -6.11
CA ILE A 220 12.80 -0.62 -4.70
C ILE A 220 12.84 -1.87 -3.77
N PRO A 221 12.13 -2.99 -3.99
CA PRO A 221 12.08 -4.07 -2.98
C PRO A 221 13.46 -4.66 -2.65
N GLY A 222 14.26 -4.92 -3.70
CA GLY A 222 15.62 -5.42 -3.54
C GLY A 222 16.54 -4.38 -2.90
N VAL A 223 16.44 -3.12 -3.33
CA VAL A 223 17.28 -2.02 -2.85
C VAL A 223 16.96 -1.70 -1.38
N ALA A 224 15.69 -1.55 -1.03
CA ALA A 224 15.21 -1.32 0.33
C ALA A 224 15.70 -2.41 1.29
N THR A 225 15.62 -3.68 0.89
CA THR A 225 16.13 -4.80 1.70
C THR A 225 17.63 -4.67 1.93
N GLN A 226 18.40 -4.39 0.87
CA GLN A 226 19.85 -4.23 1.01
C GLN A 226 20.24 -3.02 1.87
N VAL A 227 19.53 -1.91 1.72
CA VAL A 227 19.78 -0.68 2.48
C VAL A 227 19.38 -0.86 3.95
N TYR A 228 18.24 -1.47 4.23
CA TYR A 228 17.84 -1.85 5.59
C TYR A 228 18.91 -2.74 6.25
N LEU A 229 19.35 -3.80 5.57
CA LEU A 229 20.36 -4.70 6.13
C LEU A 229 21.74 -4.03 6.28
N ARG A 230 22.13 -3.15 5.35
CA ARG A 230 23.45 -2.50 5.35
C ARG A 230 23.51 -1.30 6.30
N GLU A 231 22.63 -0.34 6.11
CA GLU A 231 22.66 0.95 6.82
C GLU A 231 21.94 0.84 8.16
N HIS A 232 20.71 0.30 8.19
CA HIS A 232 19.93 0.25 9.41
C HIS A 232 20.44 -0.81 10.39
N ARG A 233 20.86 -1.98 9.88
CA ARG A 233 21.33 -3.11 10.69
C ARG A 233 22.85 -3.25 10.74
N GLY A 234 23.61 -2.48 9.97
CA GLY A 234 25.07 -2.51 10.00
C GLY A 234 25.71 -3.82 9.50
N LEU A 235 25.00 -4.65 8.72
CA LEU A 235 25.50 -5.96 8.32
C LEU A 235 26.56 -5.88 7.22
N GLN A 236 27.60 -6.69 7.36
CA GLN A 236 28.59 -6.93 6.31
C GLN A 236 28.00 -7.72 5.13
N SER A 237 28.62 -7.62 3.96
CA SER A 237 28.09 -8.16 2.69
C SER A 237 27.83 -9.67 2.71
N GLN A 238 28.67 -10.46 3.41
CA GLN A 238 28.50 -11.91 3.55
C GLN A 238 27.24 -12.23 4.38
N ASP A 239 27.09 -11.59 5.54
CA ASP A 239 25.94 -11.78 6.43
C ASP A 239 24.63 -11.36 5.76
N ARG A 240 24.62 -10.25 5.01
CA ARG A 240 23.42 -9.80 4.26
C ARG A 240 22.88 -10.86 3.32
N ARG A 241 23.76 -11.58 2.61
CA ARG A 241 23.36 -12.68 1.72
C ARG A 241 22.77 -13.84 2.50
N ALA A 242 23.37 -14.22 3.63
CA ALA A 242 22.86 -15.29 4.49
C ALA A 242 21.48 -14.93 5.06
N VAL A 243 21.31 -13.71 5.57
CA VAL A 243 20.03 -13.19 6.09
C VAL A 243 18.95 -13.20 5.01
N THR A 244 19.26 -12.68 3.81
CA THR A 244 18.30 -12.63 2.70
C THR A 244 17.87 -14.03 2.26
N ARG A 245 18.79 -15.01 2.27
CA ARG A 245 18.46 -16.41 1.95
C ARG A 245 17.48 -17.02 2.96
N VAL A 246 17.65 -16.73 4.25
CA VAL A 246 16.70 -17.18 5.29
C VAL A 246 15.32 -16.58 5.03
N ALA A 247 15.23 -15.27 4.82
CA ALA A 247 13.96 -14.61 4.52
C ALA A 247 13.28 -15.15 3.25
N THR A 248 14.06 -15.39 2.20
CA THR A 248 13.60 -15.97 0.94
C THR A 248 13.12 -17.41 1.13
N ALA A 249 13.86 -18.24 1.86
CA ALA A 249 13.49 -19.63 2.11
C ALA A 249 12.20 -19.73 2.92
N VAL A 250 12.07 -18.96 4.00
CA VAL A 250 10.87 -18.96 4.86
C VAL A 250 9.65 -18.46 4.10
N THR A 251 9.74 -17.29 3.47
CA THR A 251 8.62 -16.70 2.73
C THR A 251 8.27 -17.54 1.51
N GLY A 252 9.27 -18.03 0.80
CA GLY A 252 9.10 -18.96 -0.33
C GLY A 252 8.38 -20.24 0.10
N ALA A 253 8.80 -20.89 1.20
CA ALA A 253 8.14 -22.09 1.69
C ALA A 253 6.65 -21.85 2.01
N ILE A 254 6.30 -20.69 2.58
CA ILE A 254 4.91 -20.33 2.86
C ILE A 254 4.12 -20.12 1.56
N VAL A 255 4.67 -19.36 0.60
CA VAL A 255 3.98 -19.11 -0.69
C VAL A 255 3.81 -20.39 -1.50
N PHE A 256 4.88 -21.18 -1.66
CA PHE A 256 4.83 -22.45 -2.40
C PHE A 256 3.94 -23.47 -1.68
N GLY A 257 4.10 -23.63 -0.36
CA GLY A 257 3.28 -24.54 0.43
C GLY A 257 1.80 -24.16 0.39
N GLY A 258 1.49 -22.87 0.56
CA GLY A 258 0.12 -22.35 0.46
C GLY A 258 -0.48 -22.57 -0.93
N GLY A 259 0.29 -22.34 -1.99
CA GLY A 259 -0.12 -22.62 -3.37
C GLY A 259 -0.44 -24.10 -3.62
N LEU A 260 0.41 -25.01 -3.13
CA LEU A 260 0.17 -26.46 -3.22
C LEU A 260 -1.10 -26.90 -2.48
N VAL A 261 -1.33 -26.34 -1.29
CA VAL A 261 -2.56 -26.61 -0.52
C VAL A 261 -3.79 -26.12 -1.29
N LEU A 262 -3.76 -24.92 -1.86
CA LEU A 262 -4.87 -24.39 -2.66
C LEU A 262 -5.15 -25.27 -3.89
N ILE A 263 -4.11 -25.70 -4.61
CA ILE A 263 -4.25 -26.63 -5.75
C ILE A 263 -4.88 -27.95 -5.30
N ALA A 264 -4.39 -28.53 -4.21
CA ALA A 264 -4.93 -29.79 -3.67
C ALA A 264 -6.42 -29.64 -3.30
N LEU A 265 -6.81 -28.52 -2.68
CA LEU A 265 -8.21 -28.22 -2.34
C LEU A 265 -9.08 -28.08 -3.60
N CYS A 266 -8.59 -27.44 -4.65
CA CYS A 266 -9.30 -27.34 -5.93
C CYS A 266 -9.50 -28.72 -6.58
N VAL A 267 -8.46 -29.57 -6.58
CA VAL A 267 -8.54 -30.94 -7.13
C VAL A 267 -9.54 -31.78 -6.33
N ILE A 268 -9.45 -31.78 -5.00
CA ILE A 268 -10.37 -32.51 -4.13
C ILE A 268 -11.80 -32.02 -4.35
N GLY A 269 -12.02 -30.70 -4.41
CA GLY A 269 -13.32 -30.11 -4.68
C GLY A 269 -13.90 -30.54 -6.03
N SER A 270 -13.07 -30.58 -7.08
CA SER A 270 -13.47 -31.06 -8.41
C SER A 270 -13.88 -32.53 -8.40
N LEU A 271 -13.08 -33.39 -7.76
CA LEU A 271 -13.36 -34.84 -7.66
C LEU A 271 -14.66 -35.11 -6.87
N VAL A 272 -14.87 -34.37 -5.77
CA VAL A 272 -16.10 -34.45 -4.98
C VAL A 272 -17.30 -34.01 -5.82
N TYR A 273 -17.18 -32.90 -6.56
CA TYR A 273 -18.24 -32.41 -7.43
C TYR A 273 -18.61 -33.42 -8.52
N GLU A 274 -17.64 -34.04 -9.20
CA GLU A 274 -17.89 -35.09 -10.18
C GLU A 274 -18.57 -36.31 -9.57
N PHE A 275 -18.07 -36.79 -8.42
CA PHE A 275 -18.62 -37.96 -7.74
C PHE A 275 -20.08 -37.78 -7.32
N TYR A 276 -20.42 -36.65 -6.69
CA TYR A 276 -21.80 -36.37 -6.27
C TYR A 276 -22.70 -35.91 -7.42
N GLY A 277 -22.13 -35.27 -8.44
CA GLY A 277 -22.84 -34.91 -9.67
C GLY A 277 -23.40 -36.15 -10.37
N HIS A 278 -22.65 -37.26 -10.40
CA HIS A 278 -23.11 -38.53 -10.97
C HIS A 278 -24.17 -39.26 -10.15
N LEU A 279 -24.30 -38.97 -8.84
CA LEU A 279 -25.31 -39.61 -7.99
C LEU A 279 -26.66 -38.88 -7.99
N ALA A 280 -26.72 -37.67 -8.55
CA ALA A 280 -27.91 -36.82 -8.59
C ALA A 280 -28.72 -36.95 -9.90
N TYR A 281 -28.26 -37.76 -10.86
CA TYR A 281 -28.94 -38.07 -12.12
C TYR A 281 -29.15 -39.59 -12.26
#